data_AF-A0A851TX61-F1
#
_entry.id   AF-A0A851TX61-F1
#
_cell.length_a   1.000
_cell.length_b   1.000
_cell.length_c   1.000
_cell.angle_alpha   90.00
_cell.angle_beta   90.00
_cell.angle_gamma   90.00
#
_symmetry.space_group_name_H-M   'P 1'
#
loop_
_entity.id
_entity.type
_entity.pdbx_description
1 polymer ?
#
loop_
_entity_poly.entity_id
_entity_poly.type
_entity_poly.pdbx_seq_one_letter_code
_entity_poly.pdbx_strand_id
1 'polypeptide(L)' 'NLQKSKILQIVIWVVDDIEGPDIDSCGIHTVKTLETRLKTLGYDVACTDNNK' A
#
# COMPACT_ATOMS: atom_id res chain seq x y z
N ASN A 1 14.80 -5.65 6.98
CA ASN A 1 15.42 -4.33 7.27
C ASN A 1 14.45 -3.27 7.77
N LEU A 2 13.13 -3.38 7.59
CA LEU A 2 12.18 -2.60 8.39
C LEU A 2 12.12 -3.19 9.81
N GLN A 3 12.35 -2.38 10.83
CA GLN A 3 12.33 -2.81 12.23
C GLN A 3 10.97 -2.46 12.83
N LYS A 4 10.11 -3.46 13.02
CA LYS A 4 8.72 -3.29 13.50
C LYS A 4 8.61 -2.52 14.82
N SER A 5 9.60 -2.63 15.71
CA SER A 5 9.63 -1.88 16.98
C SER A 5 9.86 -0.37 16.83
N LYS A 6 10.28 0.09 15.64
CA LYS A 6 10.61 1.50 15.36
C LYS A 6 9.66 2.14 14.34
N ILE A 7 8.67 1.40 13.86
CA ILE A 7 7.74 1.85 12.83
C ILE A 7 6.33 1.83 13.43
N LEU A 8 5.70 2.99 13.46
CA LEU A 8 4.33 3.14 13.94
C LEU A 8 3.32 2.62 12.90
N GLN A 9 3.48 3.07 11.65
CA GLN A 9 2.57 2.76 10.55
C GLN A 9 3.33 2.84 9.22
N ILE A 10 2.88 2.06 8.24
CA ILE A 10 3.29 2.18 6.83
C ILE A 10 2.11 2.74 6.04
N VAL A 11 2.33 3.84 5.33
CA VAL A 11 1.31 4.45 4.46
C VAL A 11 1.74 4.26 3.01
N ILE A 12 0.90 3.58 2.22
CA ILE A 12 1.11 3.32 0.81
C ILE A 12 0.37 4.37 0.00
N TRP A 13 1.05 5.00 -0.94
CA TRP A 13 0.44 5.93 -1.89
C TRP A 13 0.52 5.29 -3.27
N VAL A 14 -0.64 4.94 -3.82
CA VAL A 14 -0.77 4.50 -5.22
C VAL A 14 -1.05 5.75 -6.04
N VAL A 15 -0.22 5.97 -7.06
CA VAL A 15 -0.26 7.19 -7.87
C VAL A 15 -0.29 6.77 -9.33
N ASP A 16 -1.43 7.00 -9.97
CA ASP A 16 -1.61 6.87 -11.41
C ASP A 16 -1.19 8.14 -12.15
N ASP A 17 -0.78 7.97 -13.40
CA ASP A 17 -0.54 9.07 -14.33
C ASP A 17 -1.86 9.77 -14.69
N ILE A 18 -1.79 11.09 -14.93
CA ILE A 18 -2.93 11.86 -15.43
C ILE A 18 -3.30 11.31 -16.81
N GLU A 19 -4.57 10.90 -16.98
CA GLU A 19 -5.10 10.23 -18.19
C GLU A 19 -4.44 8.87 -18.50
N GLY A 20 -3.63 8.33 -17.60
CA GLY A 20 -3.09 6.99 -17.68
C GLY A 20 -4.12 5.93 -17.26
N PRO A 21 -3.89 4.64 -17.61
CA PRO A 21 -4.73 3.55 -17.13
C PRO A 21 -4.51 3.30 -15.63
N ASP A 22 -5.60 3.09 -14.89
CA ASP A 22 -5.57 2.50 -13.53
C ASP A 22 -5.28 1.00 -13.68
N ILE A 23 -4.03 0.63 -13.45
CA ILE A 23 -3.58 -0.77 -13.56
C ILE A 23 -3.71 -1.47 -12.21
N ASP A 24 -3.37 -0.78 -11.13
CA ASP A 24 -3.36 -1.26 -9.76
C ASP A 24 -3.81 -0.15 -8.83
N SER A 25 -4.61 -0.51 -7.83
CA SER A 25 -5.23 0.40 -6.88
C SER A 25 -5.13 -0.17 -5.46
N CYS A 26 -5.33 0.66 -4.44
CA CYS A 26 -5.39 0.19 -3.04
C CYS A 26 -6.34 -1.00 -2.88
N GLY A 27 -5.88 -2.08 -2.24
CA GLY A 27 -6.65 -3.30 -2.01
C GLY A 27 -6.87 -4.22 -3.22
N ILE A 28 -6.28 -3.94 -4.38
CA ILE A 28 -6.42 -4.73 -5.61
C ILE A 28 -5.05 -5.27 -6.07
N HIS A 29 -5.06 -6.38 -6.83
CA HIS A 29 -3.89 -6.99 -7.48
C HIS A 29 -2.62 -7.05 -6.60
N THR A 30 -1.54 -6.38 -7.00
CA THR A 30 -0.25 -6.47 -6.32
C THR A 30 -0.21 -5.63 -5.05
N VAL A 31 -0.94 -4.51 -5.02
CA VAL A 31 -1.10 -3.68 -3.82
C VAL A 31 -1.78 -4.46 -2.70
N LYS A 32 -2.82 -5.26 -3.01
CA LYS A 32 -3.45 -6.18 -2.04
C LYS A 32 -2.45 -7.17 -1.45
N THR A 33 -1.58 -7.72 -2.30
CA THR A 33 -0.56 -8.68 -1.88
C THR A 33 0.46 -8.03 -0.95
N LEU A 34 0.90 -6.81 -1.28
CA LEU A 34 1.78 -6.01 -0.44
C LEU A 34 1.16 -5.68 0.91
N GLU A 35 -0.06 -5.14 0.92
CA GLU A 35 -0.81 -4.83 2.13
C GLU A 35 -0.95 -6.06 3.02
N THR A 36 -1.36 -7.20 2.43
CA THR A 36 -1.51 -8.47 3.16
C THR A 36 -0.19 -8.88 3.79
N ARG A 37 0.91 -8.83 3.03
CA ARG A 37 2.23 -9.22 3.53
C ARG A 37 2.69 -8.34 4.69
N LEU A 38 2.51 -7.01 4.59
CA LEU A 38 2.89 -6.06 5.64
C LEU A 38 2.03 -6.26 6.90
N LYS A 39 0.71 -6.45 6.74
CA LYS A 39 -0.21 -6.75 7.84
C LYS A 39 0.16 -8.08 8.52
N THR A 40 0.49 -9.13 7.76
CA THR A 40 0.98 -10.42 8.29
C THR A 40 2.29 -10.28 9.07
N LEU A 41 3.17 -9.37 8.67
CA LEU A 41 4.40 -9.05 9.40
C LEU A 41 4.17 -8.20 10.67
N GLY A 42 2.92 -7.81 10.93
CA GLY A 42 2.51 -7.09 12.14
C GLY A 42 2.67 -5.57 12.06
N TYR A 43 2.77 -5.01 10.86
CA TYR A 43 2.72 -3.56 10.65
C TYR A 43 1.26 -3.08 10.60
N ASP A 44 1.02 -1.89 11.15
CA ASP A 44 -0.17 -1.13 10.80
C ASP A 44 0.01 -0.52 9.40
N VAL A 45 -1.02 -0.63 8.54
CA VAL A 45 -0.93 -0.28 7.12
C VAL A 45 -2.15 0.50 6.69
N ALA A 46 -1.90 1.71 6.17
CA ALA A 46 -2.88 2.53 5.48
C ALA A 46 -2.51 2.63 3.99
N CYS A 47 -3.51 2.85 3.14
CA CYS A 47 -3.32 3.03 1.71
C CYS A 47 -4.18 4.20 1.23
N THR A 48 -3.60 5.06 0.39
CA THR A 48 -4.26 6.17 -0.28
C THR A 48 -4.00 6.07 -1.77
N ASP A 49 -5.03 6.36 -2.55
CA ASP A 49 -5.07 6.18 -3.99
C ASP A 49 -5.54 7.49 -4.62
N ASN A 50 -4.89 7.96 -5.68
CA ASN A 50 -5.25 9.22 -6.33
C ASN A 50 -6.38 9.08 -7.34
N ASN A 51 -6.79 7.86 -7.67
CA ASN A 51 -7.78 7.58 -8.73
C ASN A 51 -9.10 7.01 -8.20
N LYS A 52 -9.30 7.07 -6.87
CA LYS A 52 -10.53 6.64 -6.18
C LYS A 52 -11.40 7.79 -5.68
#